data_AF-A0AAV6TL26-F1
#
_entry.id   AF-A0AAV6TL26-F1
#
_cell.length_a   1.000
_cell.length_b   1.000
_cell.length_c   1.000
_cell.angle_alpha   90.00
_cell.angle_beta   90.00
_cell.angle_gamma   90.00
#
_symmetry.space_group_name_H-M   'P 1'
#
loop_
_entity.id
_entity.type
_entity.pdbx_description
1 polymer ?
#
loop_
_entity_poly.entity_id
_entity_poly.type
_entity_poly.pdbx_seq_one_letter_code
_entity_poly.pdbx_strand_id
1 'polypeptide(L)'
;MKRQKEQSKFKKRNIHRTQTEAVTFLGNQDNSRSLYAIPGLDYVAHEDIIPYTSTEKQPIAHDLFEKFLMYDPEKDPPFSPRETLRAWQEKNHPWLELSDVHKETTENIRVTVIPFYMGQRATQNAGVYWWRYCIRLENLGDLTAQLRERHWRIFSLSGSLETVRGRGVVGQEPVLSKIQPAFQYSSHVSLQSPCGHMWGTFRMEREDGLNFECRIPPFSLES
;
A
#
# COMPACT_ATOMS: atom_id res chain seq x y z
N MET A 1 38.99 32.36 7.86
CA MET A 1 38.66 30.92 7.98
C MET A 1 37.15 30.75 7.96
N LYS A 2 36.56 30.47 6.79
CA LYS A 2 35.13 30.14 6.66
C LYS A 2 34.98 28.62 6.71
N ARG A 3 34.36 28.10 7.77
CA ARG A 3 33.97 26.67 7.87
C ARG A 3 32.75 26.44 6.98
N GLN A 4 32.92 25.65 5.93
CA GLN A 4 31.81 25.08 5.16
C GLN A 4 31.09 24.06 6.05
N LYS A 5 29.77 24.21 6.20
CA LYS A 5 28.90 23.17 6.74
C LYS A 5 28.54 22.25 5.59
N GLU A 6 29.01 21.00 5.64
CA GLU A 6 28.52 19.92 4.78
C GLU A 6 27.05 19.65 5.12
N GLN A 7 26.18 19.92 4.16
CA GLN A 7 24.79 19.44 4.19
C GLN A 7 24.81 17.97 3.74
N SER A 8 24.53 17.07 4.67
CA SER A 8 24.22 15.67 4.36
C SER A 8 22.96 15.61 3.50
N LYS A 9 23.14 15.32 2.21
CA LYS A 9 22.05 15.17 1.24
C LYS A 9 21.28 13.88 1.55
N PHE A 10 20.00 14.04 1.87
CA PHE A 10 18.99 12.99 1.86
C PHE A 10 19.11 12.12 0.60
N LYS A 11 19.35 10.82 0.77
CA LYS A 11 19.14 9.82 -0.28
C LYS A 11 17.90 9.01 0.08
N LYS A 12 16.72 9.63 -0.06
CA LYS A 12 15.45 8.89 -0.06
C LYS A 12 15.49 7.93 -1.25
N ARG A 13 15.14 6.65 -1.06
CA ARG A 13 14.65 5.84 -2.18
C ARG A 13 13.41 6.58 -2.68
N ASN A 14 13.47 7.15 -3.88
CA ASN A 14 12.37 7.91 -4.46
C ASN A 14 11.25 6.93 -4.83
N ILE A 15 10.34 6.72 -3.87
CA ILE A 15 9.10 5.98 -4.06
C ILE A 15 8.00 7.02 -4.25
N HIS A 16 7.41 7.07 -5.44
CA HIS A 16 6.21 7.88 -5.63
C HIS A 16 5.00 7.09 -5.13
N ARG A 17 4.26 7.69 -4.19
CA ARG A 17 3.10 7.07 -3.55
C ARG A 17 1.85 7.83 -3.96
N THR A 18 0.84 7.10 -4.39
CA THR A 18 -0.48 7.67 -4.69
C THR A 18 -1.55 6.86 -3.99
N GLN A 19 -2.36 7.53 -3.20
CA GLN A 19 -3.66 7.02 -2.79
C GLN A 19 -4.70 7.75 -3.65
N THR A 20 -5.62 7.01 -4.26
CA THR A 20 -6.90 7.59 -4.63
C THR A 20 -7.48 8.18 -3.34
N GLU A 21 -7.94 9.43 -3.39
CA GLU A 21 -8.43 10.20 -2.25
C GLU A 21 -9.16 9.32 -1.24
N ALA A 22 -8.79 9.47 0.04
CA ALA A 22 -9.27 8.70 1.16
C ALA A 22 -10.77 8.40 1.02
N VAL A 23 -11.11 7.18 0.60
CA VAL A 23 -12.49 6.72 0.69
C VAL A 23 -12.73 6.44 2.17
N THR A 24 -13.08 7.51 2.89
CA THR A 24 -13.63 7.42 4.24
C THR A 24 -15.03 6.88 4.06
N PHE A 25 -15.18 5.56 4.19
CA PHE A 25 -16.50 4.98 4.25
C PHE A 25 -17.08 5.29 5.63
N LEU A 26 -17.92 6.32 5.69
CA LEU A 26 -18.69 6.68 6.87
C LEU A 26 -19.53 5.46 7.29
N GLY A 27 -19.17 4.86 8.43
CA GLY A 27 -20.01 3.88 9.11
C GLY A 27 -21.25 4.58 9.64
N ASN A 28 -22.43 4.07 9.26
CA ASN A 28 -23.66 4.50 9.91
C ASN A 28 -23.63 4.00 11.36
N GLN A 29 -24.09 4.86 12.28
CA GLN A 29 -24.18 4.60 13.70
C GLN A 29 -24.91 3.26 13.96
N ASP A 30 -24.50 2.60 15.03
CA ASP A 30 -24.96 1.29 15.50
C ASP A 30 -24.26 0.09 14.83
N ASN A 31 -23.08 -0.22 15.37
CA ASN A 31 -22.43 -1.53 15.36
C ASN A 31 -21.74 -2.04 14.07
N SER A 32 -21.34 -1.15 13.16
CA SER A 32 -20.60 -1.54 11.94
C SER A 32 -19.08 -1.44 12.11
N ARG A 33 -18.37 -2.56 11.87
CA ARG A 33 -16.90 -2.65 11.73
C ARG A 33 -16.44 -1.60 10.72
N SER A 34 -16.00 -0.44 11.21
CA SER A 34 -15.77 0.74 10.38
C SER A 34 -14.52 0.54 9.53
N LEU A 35 -14.66 0.83 8.24
CA LEU A 35 -13.63 0.72 7.21
C LEU A 35 -12.62 1.88 7.36
N TYR A 36 -11.48 1.66 8.01
CA TYR A 36 -10.49 2.72 8.23
C TYR A 36 -9.51 2.83 7.05
N ALA A 37 -9.64 3.89 6.25
CA ALA A 37 -8.49 4.49 5.57
C ALA A 37 -7.98 5.61 6.47
N ILE A 38 -6.88 5.39 7.19
CA ILE A 38 -6.22 6.44 7.96
C ILE A 38 -5.25 7.14 7.00
N PRO A 39 -5.45 8.43 6.65
CA PRO A 39 -4.48 9.17 5.87
C PRO A 39 -3.11 9.11 6.55
N GLY A 40 -2.06 8.85 5.78
CA GLY A 40 -0.70 8.71 6.32
C GLY A 40 -0.36 7.35 6.96
N LEU A 41 -1.32 6.44 7.13
CA LEU A 41 -1.04 5.05 7.49
C LEU A 41 -0.60 4.27 6.26
N ASP A 42 0.55 3.60 6.36
CA ASP A 42 1.14 2.82 5.28
C ASP A 42 1.88 1.60 5.86
N TYR A 43 2.13 0.61 5.01
CA TYR A 43 2.95 -0.55 5.34
C TYR A 43 4.30 -0.40 4.66
N VAL A 44 5.34 -0.73 5.39
CA VAL A 44 6.71 -0.67 4.89
C VAL A 44 7.38 -2.01 5.16
N ALA A 45 8.03 -2.58 4.13
CA ALA A 45 8.83 -3.77 4.34
C ALA A 45 10.05 -3.40 5.19
N HIS A 46 10.52 -4.34 6.01
CA HIS A 46 11.69 -4.10 6.87
C HIS A 46 12.91 -3.59 6.09
N GLU A 47 13.11 -4.10 4.86
CA GLU A 47 14.19 -3.72 3.94
C GLU A 47 14.11 -2.29 3.36
N ASP A 48 12.97 -1.61 3.53
CA ASP A 48 12.79 -0.20 3.13
C ASP A 48 12.92 0.77 4.30
N ILE A 49 13.01 0.26 5.53
CA ILE A 49 13.29 1.09 6.70
C ILE A 49 14.76 1.49 6.63
N ILE A 50 15.01 2.79 6.52
CA ILE A 50 16.34 3.38 6.68
C ILE A 50 16.32 4.06 8.05
N PRO A 51 16.84 3.40 9.10
CA PRO A 51 16.82 3.97 10.44
C PRO A 51 17.63 5.27 10.48
N TYR A 52 17.07 6.27 11.16
CA TYR A 52 17.78 7.51 11.48
C TYR A 52 17.30 8.01 12.83
N THR A 53 18.13 8.82 13.47
CA THR A 53 17.83 9.46 14.75
C THR A 53 17.63 10.95 14.54
N SER A 54 16.66 11.53 15.24
CA SER A 54 16.45 12.98 15.30
C SER A 54 16.52 13.45 16.74
N THR A 55 17.02 14.67 16.95
CA THR A 55 16.99 15.37 18.24
C THR A 55 15.70 16.17 18.43
N GLU A 56 14.86 16.27 17.40
CA GLU A 56 13.57 16.96 17.48
C GLU A 56 12.57 16.14 18.30
N LYS A 57 11.75 16.82 19.09
CA LYS A 57 10.67 16.18 19.87
C LYS A 57 9.51 15.72 18.99
N GLN A 58 9.36 16.32 17.80
CA GLN A 58 8.32 15.99 16.82
C GLN A 58 8.94 15.80 15.43
N PRO A 59 9.72 14.72 15.21
CA PRO A 59 10.45 14.50 13.96
C PRO A 59 9.54 14.11 12.78
N ILE A 60 8.28 13.73 13.05
CA ILE A 60 7.30 13.35 12.04
C ILE A 60 6.07 14.25 12.20
N ALA A 61 5.79 15.05 11.17
CA ALA A 61 4.60 15.90 11.10
C ALA A 61 3.37 15.05 10.74
N HIS A 62 2.62 14.59 11.75
CA HIS A 62 1.37 13.85 11.58
C HIS A 62 0.47 13.97 12.81
N ASP A 63 -0.84 14.10 12.62
CA ASP A 63 -1.82 14.30 13.69
C ASP A 63 -1.89 13.12 14.69
N LEU A 64 -1.52 11.92 14.24
CA LEU A 64 -1.46 10.73 15.10
C LEU A 64 -0.13 10.59 15.85
N PHE A 65 0.91 11.36 15.50
CA PHE A 65 2.24 11.17 16.08
C PHE A 65 2.21 11.37 17.60
N GLU A 66 1.76 12.54 18.06
CA GLU A 66 1.67 12.83 19.50
C GLU A 66 0.55 12.07 20.21
N LYS A 67 -0.46 11.62 19.45
CA LYS A 67 -1.52 10.76 19.99
C LYS A 67 -0.99 9.37 20.30
N PHE A 68 -0.05 8.84 19.51
CA PHE A 68 0.46 7.48 19.67
C PHE A 68 1.77 7.38 20.43
N LEU A 69 2.62 8.39 20.33
CA LEU A 69 3.97 8.37 20.87
C LEU A 69 4.15 9.46 21.93
N MET A 70 4.93 9.13 22.95
CA MET A 70 5.38 10.06 23.99
C MET A 70 6.90 10.13 23.91
N TYR A 71 7.43 11.35 23.84
CA TYR A 71 8.88 11.57 23.88
C TYR A 71 9.43 11.12 25.24
N ASP A 72 10.46 10.27 25.19
CA ASP A 72 11.10 9.69 26.37
C ASP A 72 12.62 9.66 26.13
N PRO A 73 13.39 10.60 26.71
CA PRO A 73 14.81 10.76 26.42
C PRO A 73 15.67 9.59 26.95
N GLU A 74 15.13 8.75 27.83
CA GLU A 74 15.83 7.59 28.40
C GLU A 74 15.71 6.33 27.51
N LYS A 75 14.99 6.42 26.38
CA LYS A 75 14.76 5.31 25.44
C LYS A 75 15.52 5.52 24.13
N ASP A 76 15.82 4.41 23.46
CA ASP A 76 16.32 4.37 22.09
C ASP A 76 15.47 3.40 21.25
N PRO A 77 14.67 3.89 20.28
CA PRO A 77 14.44 5.30 19.93
C PRO A 77 13.75 6.09 21.07
N PRO A 78 13.87 7.44 21.12
CA PRO A 78 13.41 8.29 22.24
C PRO A 78 11.89 8.51 22.25
N PHE A 79 11.13 7.46 21.96
CA PHE A 79 9.67 7.46 21.92
C PHE A 79 9.12 6.18 22.54
N SER A 80 8.26 6.36 23.54
CA SER A 80 7.51 5.29 24.19
C SER A 80 6.07 5.26 23.68
N PRO A 81 5.44 4.07 23.51
CA PRO A 81 4.05 3.97 23.07
C PRO A 81 3.09 4.46 24.16
N ARG A 82 2.12 5.30 23.80
CA ARG A 82 1.00 5.70 24.67
C ARG A 82 -0.06 4.60 24.74
N GLU A 83 -0.93 4.65 25.74
CA GLU A 83 -2.07 3.72 25.87
C GLU A 83 -3.00 3.73 24.66
N THR A 84 -3.19 4.91 24.05
CA THR A 84 -3.90 5.11 22.79
C THR A 84 -3.34 4.28 21.63
N LEU A 85 -2.01 4.15 21.51
CA LEU A 85 -1.38 3.29 20.50
C LEU A 85 -1.60 1.82 20.84
N ARG A 86 -1.48 1.44 22.12
CA ARG A 86 -1.69 0.05 22.56
C ARG A 86 -3.14 -0.39 22.32
N ALA A 87 -4.11 0.43 22.71
CA ALA A 87 -5.53 0.18 22.46
C ALA A 87 -5.85 0.14 20.96
N TRP A 88 -5.24 1.02 20.16
CA TRP A 88 -5.36 0.97 18.70
C TRP A 88 -4.76 -0.32 18.14
N GLN A 89 -3.59 -0.73 18.60
CA GLN A 89 -2.95 -1.98 18.17
C GLN A 89 -3.81 -3.18 18.54
N GLU A 90 -4.27 -3.33 19.78
CA GLU A 90 -5.15 -4.44 20.20
C GLU A 90 -6.43 -4.53 19.36
N LYS A 91 -7.05 -3.38 19.05
CA LYS A 91 -8.26 -3.31 18.23
C LYS A 91 -8.01 -3.70 16.77
N ASN A 92 -6.85 -3.31 16.21
CA ASN A 92 -6.57 -3.44 14.78
C ASN A 92 -5.67 -4.64 14.44
N HIS A 93 -4.91 -5.20 15.39
CA HIS A 93 -3.96 -6.28 15.19
C HIS A 93 -4.54 -7.47 14.42
N PRO A 94 -5.77 -7.96 14.71
CA PRO A 94 -6.34 -9.09 13.97
C PRO A 94 -6.50 -8.84 12.47
N TRP A 95 -6.67 -7.58 12.05
CA TRP A 95 -6.84 -7.18 10.64
C TRP A 95 -5.57 -6.56 10.04
N LEU A 96 -4.57 -6.26 10.88
CA LEU A 96 -3.26 -5.74 10.48
C LEU A 96 -2.22 -6.84 10.31
N GLU A 97 -2.43 -8.02 10.92
CA GLU A 97 -1.62 -9.19 10.61
C GLU A 97 -1.66 -9.41 9.10
N LEU A 98 -0.50 -9.28 8.48
CA LEU A 98 -0.30 -9.55 7.07
C LEU A 98 -0.60 -11.03 6.87
N SER A 99 -1.78 -11.34 6.34
CA SER A 99 -2.16 -12.71 6.07
C SER A 99 -1.22 -13.29 5.02
N ASP A 100 -0.94 -12.51 3.96
CA ASP A 100 -0.01 -12.89 2.90
C ASP A 100 0.61 -11.68 2.18
N VAL A 101 1.85 -11.84 1.71
CA VAL A 101 2.54 -10.91 0.82
C VAL A 101 2.92 -11.64 -0.45
N HIS A 102 2.34 -11.23 -1.58
CA HIS A 102 2.55 -11.88 -2.87
C HIS A 102 3.55 -11.08 -3.70
N LYS A 103 4.57 -11.74 -4.25
CA LYS A 103 5.60 -11.10 -5.07
C LYS A 103 5.86 -11.89 -6.34
N GLU A 104 5.88 -11.21 -7.48
CA GLU A 104 6.34 -11.78 -8.75
C GLU A 104 7.22 -10.77 -9.47
N THR A 105 8.24 -11.25 -10.19
CA THR A 105 9.12 -10.40 -11.00
C THR A 105 9.06 -10.86 -12.45
N THR A 106 8.73 -9.94 -13.35
CA THR A 106 8.68 -10.18 -14.80
C THR A 106 9.47 -9.08 -15.48
N GLU A 107 10.43 -9.42 -16.35
CA GLU A 107 11.22 -8.43 -17.12
C GLU A 107 11.84 -7.34 -16.22
N ASN A 108 12.41 -7.75 -15.07
CA ASN A 108 12.96 -6.89 -14.02
C ASN A 108 11.98 -5.93 -13.34
N ILE A 109 10.68 -6.01 -13.63
CA ILE A 109 9.65 -5.32 -12.86
C ILE A 109 9.11 -6.26 -11.80
N ARG A 110 9.31 -5.91 -10.53
CA ARG A 110 8.77 -6.63 -9.38
C ARG A 110 7.44 -6.01 -8.96
N VAL A 111 6.40 -6.83 -8.90
CA VAL A 111 5.08 -6.49 -8.37
C VAL A 111 4.96 -7.15 -7.01
N THR A 112 4.76 -6.34 -5.97
CA THR A 112 4.37 -6.80 -4.63
C THR A 112 2.91 -6.44 -4.39
N VAL A 113 2.11 -7.40 -3.93
CA VAL A 113 0.70 -7.21 -3.58
C VAL A 113 0.46 -7.60 -2.13
N ILE A 114 -0.28 -6.76 -1.41
CA ILE A 114 -0.70 -7.00 -0.04
C ILE A 114 -2.20 -6.74 0.07
N PRO A 115 -3.05 -7.77 0.21
CA PRO A 115 -4.47 -7.61 0.46
C PRO A 115 -4.75 -7.32 1.93
N PHE A 116 -5.83 -6.58 2.20
CA PHE A 116 -6.32 -6.23 3.52
C PHE A 116 -7.83 -6.36 3.53
N TYR A 117 -8.35 -7.28 4.34
CA TYR A 117 -9.78 -7.34 4.56
C TYR A 117 -10.23 -6.11 5.35
N MET A 118 -11.24 -5.43 4.83
CA MET A 118 -11.75 -4.21 5.45
C MET A 118 -13.06 -4.46 6.22
N GLY A 119 -13.77 -5.54 5.91
CA GLY A 119 -15.05 -5.88 6.54
C GLY A 119 -16.15 -6.18 5.53
N GLN A 120 -17.35 -6.36 6.06
CA GLN A 120 -18.55 -6.68 5.30
C GLN A 120 -19.66 -5.71 5.65
N ARG A 121 -20.47 -5.37 4.64
CA ARG A 121 -21.77 -4.72 4.82
C ARG A 121 -22.88 -5.71 4.51
N ALA A 122 -23.78 -5.91 5.47
CA ALA A 122 -25.00 -6.69 5.25
C ALA A 122 -25.96 -5.90 4.34
N THR A 123 -26.55 -6.59 3.37
CA THR A 123 -27.69 -6.11 2.57
C THR A 123 -28.87 -7.07 2.80
N GLN A 124 -30.07 -6.69 2.37
CA GLN A 124 -31.29 -7.46 2.65
C GLN A 124 -31.21 -8.92 2.17
N ASN A 125 -30.46 -9.20 1.09
CA ASN A 125 -30.39 -10.53 0.46
C ASN A 125 -28.97 -11.14 0.41
N ALA A 126 -27.91 -10.39 0.72
CA ALA A 126 -26.51 -10.88 0.64
C ALA A 126 -25.52 -10.01 1.45
N GLY A 127 -24.29 -10.51 1.60
CA GLY A 127 -23.16 -9.73 2.13
C GLY A 127 -22.29 -9.14 1.01
N VAL A 128 -21.92 -7.87 1.12
CA VAL A 128 -20.84 -7.28 0.30
C VAL A 128 -19.59 -7.17 1.15
N TYR A 129 -18.53 -7.86 0.73
CA TYR A 129 -17.24 -7.93 1.40
C TYR A 129 -16.26 -7.01 0.70
N TRP A 130 -15.42 -6.31 1.45
CA TRP A 130 -14.51 -5.28 0.94
C TRP A 130 -13.07 -5.60 1.30
N TRP A 131 -12.17 -5.45 0.33
CA TRP A 131 -10.74 -5.53 0.53
C TRP A 131 -10.06 -4.29 -0.06
N ARG A 132 -9.05 -3.79 0.65
CA ARG A 132 -8.04 -2.89 0.11
C ARG A 132 -6.85 -3.73 -0.31
N TYR A 133 -6.17 -3.37 -1.38
CA TYR A 133 -4.86 -3.94 -1.70
C TYR A 133 -3.85 -2.82 -1.88
N CYS A 134 -2.64 -3.05 -1.39
CA CYS A 134 -1.46 -2.24 -1.67
C CYS A 134 -0.66 -2.94 -2.76
N ILE A 135 -0.33 -2.21 -3.83
CA ILE A 135 0.53 -2.69 -4.90
C ILE A 135 1.75 -1.81 -5.00
N ARG A 136 2.92 -2.45 -4.97
CA ARG A 136 4.20 -1.80 -5.22
C ARG A 136 4.82 -2.37 -6.48
N LEU A 137 5.16 -1.46 -7.38
CA LEU A 137 5.92 -1.70 -8.60
C LEU A 137 7.35 -1.24 -8.38
N GLU A 138 8.32 -2.09 -8.70
CA GLU A 138 9.73 -1.77 -8.60
C GLU A 138 10.44 -2.17 -9.88
N ASN A 139 11.17 -1.22 -10.49
CA ASN A 139 12.07 -1.49 -11.58
C ASN A 139 13.46 -1.85 -11.02
N LEU A 140 13.82 -3.12 -11.17
CA LEU A 140 15.10 -3.69 -10.78
C LEU A 140 16.11 -3.68 -11.95
N GLY A 141 15.67 -3.26 -13.13
CA GLY A 141 16.47 -3.16 -14.34
C GLY A 141 17.06 -1.77 -14.54
N ASP A 142 17.82 -1.64 -15.63
CA ASP A 142 18.47 -0.39 -15.99
C ASP A 142 17.64 0.52 -16.90
N LEU A 143 16.79 -0.08 -17.74
CA LEU A 143 15.96 0.61 -18.71
C LEU A 143 14.69 1.16 -18.05
N THR A 144 14.32 2.38 -18.40
CA THR A 144 13.06 2.97 -17.94
C THR A 144 11.87 2.20 -18.49
N ALA A 145 10.85 1.98 -17.65
CA ALA A 145 9.59 1.37 -18.05
C ALA A 145 8.42 2.21 -17.52
N GLN A 146 7.38 2.40 -18.34
CA GLN A 146 6.16 3.10 -17.99
C GLN A 146 4.97 2.13 -17.96
N LEU A 147 4.17 2.18 -16.91
CA LEU A 147 2.90 1.46 -16.85
C LEU A 147 1.85 2.19 -17.69
N ARG A 148 1.21 1.47 -18.62
CA ARG A 148 0.22 2.03 -19.55
C ARG A 148 -1.18 1.54 -19.30
N GLU A 149 -1.34 0.24 -19.03
CA GLU A 149 -2.65 -0.37 -18.83
C GLU A 149 -2.61 -1.38 -17.69
N ARG A 150 -3.75 -1.58 -17.05
CA ARG A 150 -4.00 -2.66 -16.10
C ARG A 150 -5.05 -3.60 -16.66
N HIS A 151 -4.88 -4.89 -16.42
CA HIS A 151 -5.84 -5.93 -16.73
C HIS A 151 -5.98 -6.86 -15.53
N TRP A 152 -7.12 -6.79 -14.86
CA TRP A 152 -7.46 -7.59 -13.70
C TRP A 152 -8.41 -8.71 -14.07
N ARG A 153 -8.23 -9.85 -13.41
CA ARG A 153 -9.15 -10.98 -13.38
C ARG A 153 -9.48 -11.24 -11.91
N ILE A 154 -10.77 -11.26 -11.61
CA ILE A 154 -11.30 -11.33 -10.26
C ILE A 154 -12.27 -12.51 -10.24
N PHE A 155 -11.89 -13.58 -9.53
CA PHE A 155 -12.72 -14.77 -9.39
C PHE A 155 -13.32 -14.81 -8.00
N SER A 156 -14.64 -14.86 -7.93
CA SER A 156 -15.40 -15.06 -6.70
C SER A 156 -15.69 -16.55 -6.50
N LEU A 157 -15.65 -17.06 -5.26
CA LEU A 157 -16.00 -18.45 -4.97
C LEU A 157 -17.46 -18.80 -5.34
N SER A 158 -18.32 -17.80 -5.54
CA SER A 158 -19.65 -18.00 -6.14
C SER A 158 -19.64 -18.47 -7.61
N GLY A 159 -18.46 -18.57 -8.23
CA GLY A 159 -18.26 -18.97 -9.63
C GLY A 159 -18.24 -17.82 -10.62
N SER A 160 -18.35 -16.56 -10.16
CA SER A 160 -18.27 -15.37 -11.01
C SER A 160 -16.81 -15.04 -11.36
N LEU A 161 -16.55 -14.75 -12.64
CA LEU A 161 -15.28 -14.21 -13.12
C LEU A 161 -15.51 -12.82 -13.72
N GLU A 162 -14.97 -11.81 -13.08
CA GLU A 162 -14.97 -10.43 -13.56
C GLU A 162 -13.61 -10.07 -14.17
N THR A 163 -13.64 -9.25 -15.22
CA THR A 163 -12.43 -8.75 -15.89
C THR A 163 -12.50 -7.24 -15.97
N VAL A 164 -11.45 -6.56 -15.49
CA VAL A 164 -11.35 -5.10 -15.51
C VAL A 164 -10.12 -4.70 -16.31
N ARG A 165 -10.32 -3.93 -17.38
CA ARG A 165 -9.24 -3.33 -18.16
C ARG A 165 -9.33 -1.81 -18.12
N GLY A 166 -8.18 -1.14 -18.09
CA GLY A 166 -8.16 0.31 -18.13
C GLY A 166 -6.76 0.90 -18.21
N ARG A 167 -6.70 2.17 -18.62
CA ARG A 167 -5.45 2.94 -18.67
C ARG A 167 -4.94 3.25 -17.26
N GLY A 168 -3.63 3.08 -17.08
CA GLY A 168 -2.93 3.42 -15.85
C GLY A 168 -3.41 2.65 -14.61
N VAL A 169 -3.00 3.14 -13.46
CA VAL A 169 -3.44 2.75 -12.12
C VAL A 169 -3.79 4.01 -11.35
N VAL A 170 -4.95 4.03 -10.67
CA VAL A 170 -5.41 5.19 -9.85
C VAL A 170 -5.31 6.55 -10.57
N GLY A 171 -5.56 6.56 -11.89
CA GLY A 171 -5.48 7.77 -12.73
C GLY A 171 -4.07 8.16 -13.20
N GLN A 172 -3.05 7.33 -12.93
CA GLN A 172 -1.66 7.60 -13.26
C GLN A 172 -1.03 6.50 -14.14
N GLU A 173 -0.07 6.90 -14.97
CA GLU A 173 0.79 6.03 -15.76
C GLU A 173 2.24 6.17 -15.29
N PRO A 174 2.59 5.56 -14.13
CA PRO A 174 3.87 5.80 -13.48
C PRO A 174 5.04 5.37 -14.35
N VAL A 175 6.07 6.23 -14.38
CA VAL A 175 7.36 5.96 -15.01
C VAL A 175 8.33 5.45 -13.93
N LEU A 176 8.87 4.25 -14.14
CA LEU A 176 9.84 3.60 -13.26
C LEU A 176 11.22 3.70 -13.89
N SER A 177 12.04 4.61 -13.38
CA SER A 177 13.40 4.90 -13.86
C SER A 177 14.43 4.70 -12.73
N LYS A 178 15.72 4.77 -13.02
CA LYS A 178 16.75 4.74 -11.96
C LYS A 178 16.59 5.85 -10.90
N ILE A 179 16.05 7.00 -11.30
CA ILE A 179 15.83 8.14 -10.39
C ILE A 179 14.60 7.90 -9.52
N GLN A 180 13.59 7.20 -10.04
CA GLN A 180 12.35 6.85 -9.36
C GLN A 180 12.04 5.37 -9.64
N PRO A 181 12.75 4.43 -8.98
CA PRO A 181 12.70 3.02 -9.34
C PRO A 181 11.44 2.33 -8.82
N ALA A 182 10.61 3.02 -8.05
CA ALA A 182 9.45 2.42 -7.42
C ALA A 182 8.24 3.35 -7.41
N PHE A 183 7.07 2.72 -7.55
CA PHE A 183 5.76 3.34 -7.41
C PHE A 183 4.87 2.46 -6.53
N GLN A 184 4.14 3.07 -5.60
CA GLN A 184 3.22 2.34 -4.74
C GLN A 184 1.85 3.01 -4.76
N TYR A 185 0.80 2.19 -4.86
CA TYR A 185 -0.57 2.67 -4.77
C TYR A 185 -1.45 1.72 -3.97
N SER A 186 -2.56 2.25 -3.47
CA SER A 186 -3.62 1.46 -2.86
C SER A 186 -4.92 1.64 -3.64
N SER A 187 -5.68 0.57 -3.76
CA SER A 187 -7.04 0.57 -4.33
C SER A 187 -7.87 -0.50 -3.61
N HIS A 188 -9.13 -0.67 -4.00
CA HIS A 188 -10.05 -1.58 -3.35
C HIS A 188 -10.80 -2.46 -4.35
N VAL A 189 -11.42 -3.51 -3.83
CA VAL A 189 -12.32 -4.43 -4.53
C VAL A 189 -13.44 -4.83 -3.58
N SER A 190 -14.62 -5.10 -4.13
CA SER A 190 -15.75 -5.66 -3.39
C SER A 190 -16.24 -6.93 -4.04
N LEU A 191 -16.60 -7.94 -3.25
CA LEU A 191 -17.21 -9.18 -3.74
C LEU A 191 -18.52 -9.44 -3.01
N GLN A 192 -19.46 -10.13 -3.68
CA GLN A 192 -20.66 -10.70 -3.06
C GLN A 192 -20.40 -12.11 -2.49
N SER A 193 -19.14 -12.41 -2.16
CA SER A 193 -18.65 -13.68 -1.64
C SER A 193 -17.64 -13.40 -0.53
N PRO A 194 -17.58 -14.21 0.54
CA PRO A 194 -16.57 -14.07 1.60
C PRO A 194 -15.15 -14.35 1.14
N CYS A 195 -14.99 -15.00 -0.02
CA CYS A 195 -13.69 -15.32 -0.57
C CYS A 195 -13.62 -15.24 -2.10
N GLY A 196 -12.42 -15.02 -2.59
CA GLY A 196 -12.08 -14.97 -4.01
C GLY A 196 -10.58 -14.90 -4.26
N HIS A 197 -10.20 -14.85 -5.53
CA HIS A 197 -8.83 -14.70 -5.99
C HIS A 197 -8.74 -13.57 -7.00
N MET A 198 -7.66 -12.79 -6.93
CA MET A 198 -7.35 -11.76 -7.90
C MET A 198 -5.98 -12.00 -8.50
N TRP A 199 -5.86 -11.77 -9.81
CA TRP A 199 -4.60 -11.77 -10.54
C TRP A 199 -4.73 -10.89 -11.78
N GLY A 200 -3.63 -10.66 -12.49
CA GLY A 200 -3.69 -9.81 -13.66
C GLY A 200 -2.36 -9.54 -14.31
N THR A 201 -2.36 -8.56 -15.19
CA THR A 201 -1.17 -8.05 -15.85
C THR A 201 -1.20 -6.53 -15.92
N PHE A 202 -0.01 -5.93 -15.85
CA PHE A 202 0.22 -4.56 -16.29
C PHE A 202 0.85 -4.58 -17.67
N ARG A 203 0.32 -3.78 -18.59
CA ARG A 203 1.00 -3.50 -19.85
C ARG A 203 2.02 -2.40 -19.60
N MET A 204 3.28 -2.73 -19.86
CA MET A 204 4.41 -1.83 -19.69
C MET A 204 4.98 -1.45 -21.06
N GLU A 205 5.42 -0.21 -21.20
CA GLU A 205 6.14 0.33 -22.35
C GLU A 205 7.54 0.72 -21.90
N ARG A 206 8.59 0.16 -22.51
CA ARG A 206 9.99 0.50 -22.21
C ARG A 206 10.47 1.67 -23.05
N GLU A 207 11.54 2.32 -22.61
CA GLU A 207 12.19 3.41 -23.36
C GLU A 207 12.73 3.01 -24.74
N ASP A 208 12.98 1.72 -24.98
CA ASP A 208 13.35 1.16 -26.28
C ASP A 208 12.15 0.96 -27.23
N GLY A 209 10.93 1.30 -26.79
CA GLY A 209 9.68 1.15 -27.53
C GLY A 209 9.05 -0.25 -27.44
N LEU A 210 9.67 -1.20 -26.75
CA LEU A 210 9.12 -2.54 -26.59
C LEU A 210 8.03 -2.56 -25.50
N ASN A 211 6.92 -3.21 -25.83
CA ASN A 211 5.83 -3.47 -24.91
C ASN A 211 5.96 -4.87 -24.32
N PHE A 212 5.70 -5.00 -23.02
CA PHE A 212 5.68 -6.30 -22.34
C PHE A 212 4.59 -6.34 -21.28
N GLU A 213 4.18 -7.55 -20.91
CA GLU A 213 3.23 -7.77 -19.82
C GLU A 213 3.99 -8.10 -18.54
N CYS A 214 3.79 -7.28 -17.51
CA CYS A 214 4.27 -7.57 -16.16
C CYS A 214 3.16 -8.28 -15.37
N ARG A 215 3.46 -9.46 -14.83
CA ARG A 215 2.45 -10.26 -14.11
C ARG A 215 2.19 -9.71 -12.72
N ILE A 216 0.92 -9.71 -12.36
CA ILE A 216 0.47 -9.50 -10.98
C ILE A 216 0.25 -10.89 -10.39
N PRO A 217 0.98 -11.28 -9.33
CA PRO A 217 0.85 -12.61 -8.76
C PRO A 217 -0.58 -12.83 -8.28
N PRO A 218 -1.12 -14.06 -8.39
CA PRO A 218 -2.38 -14.40 -7.76
C PRO A 218 -2.32 -14.18 -6.26
N PHE A 219 -3.36 -13.54 -5.70
CA PHE A 219 -3.55 -13.36 -4.28
C PHE A 219 -4.98 -13.68 -3.86
N SER A 220 -5.11 -14.18 -2.63
CA SER A 220 -6.40 -14.53 -2.04
C SER A 220 -7.05 -13.31 -1.39
N LEU A 221 -8.38 -13.30 -1.43
CA LEU A 221 -9.24 -12.39 -0.70
C LEU A 221 -10.01 -13.23 0.31
N GLU A 222 -9.69 -13.10 1.60
CA GLU A 222 -10.29 -13.88 2.69
C GLU A 222 -10.84 -12.94 3.77
N SER A 223 -11.92 -13.35 4.44
CA SER A 223 -12.70 -12.54 5.40
C SER A 223 -12.70 -13.10 6.82
#